data_AF-A0A9C6X2H9-F1
#
_entry.id   AF-A0A9C6X2H9-F1
#
_cell.length_a   1.000
_cell.length_b   1.000
_cell.length_c   1.000
_cell.angle_alpha   90.00
_cell.angle_beta   90.00
_cell.angle_gamma   90.00
#
_symmetry.space_group_name_H-M   'P 1'
#
loop_
_entity.id
_entity.type
_entity.pdbx_description
1 polymer ?
#
loop_
_entity_poly.entity_id
_entity_poly.type
_entity_poly.pdbx_seq_one_letter_code
_entity_poly.pdbx_strand_id
1 'polypeptide(L)'
;MYNDLGVYGVPGKVKRREAYDPVEAMRAMERYTREVGGFSFLYADIFMTRDEFEEMFDLQLYEEVRRRYGAEGAFPHLYDKVKPEVDVIAIGKQYATK
;
A
#
# COMPACT_ATOMS: atom_id res chain seq x y z
N MET A 1 -3.02 -22.51 -2.94
CA MET A 1 -2.31 -22.33 -1.66
C MET A 1 -1.71 -20.93 -1.69
N TYR A 2 -1.97 -20.11 -0.68
CA TYR A 2 -1.38 -18.77 -0.56
C TYR A 2 -0.13 -18.86 0.32
N ASN A 3 0.92 -18.13 -0.04
CA ASN A 3 2.11 -17.98 0.78
C ASN A 3 2.09 -16.56 1.35
N ASP A 4 2.29 -16.45 2.66
CA ASP A 4 2.46 -15.16 3.32
C ASP A 4 3.95 -14.80 3.36
N LEU A 5 4.29 -13.60 2.85
CA LEU A 5 5.67 -13.15 2.70
C LEU A 5 5.85 -11.77 3.36
N GLY A 6 6.56 -11.76 4.47
CA GLY A 6 7.05 -10.53 5.10
C GLY A 6 8.48 -10.21 4.67
N VAL A 7 8.70 -8.98 4.18
CA VAL A 7 10.03 -8.48 3.82
C VAL A 7 10.52 -7.54 4.93
N TYR A 8 11.59 -7.95 5.64
CA TYR A 8 12.15 -7.20 6.76
C TYR A 8 13.65 -6.94 6.58
N GLY A 9 14.11 -5.82 7.14
CA GLY A 9 15.52 -5.47 7.23
C GLY A 9 15.87 -4.10 6.65
N VAL A 10 17.16 -3.80 6.62
CA VAL A 10 17.69 -2.55 6.06
C VAL A 10 18.14 -2.80 4.62
N PRO A 11 17.62 -2.04 3.62
CA PRO A 11 18.03 -2.18 2.23
C PRO A 11 19.55 -2.12 2.03
N GLY A 12 20.07 -2.91 1.10
CA GLY A 12 21.52 -3.02 0.87
C GLY A 12 22.18 -1.68 0.53
N LYS A 13 21.52 -0.84 -0.28
CA LYS A 13 21.99 0.52 -0.60
C LYS A 13 22.14 1.37 0.66
N VAL A 14 21.14 1.36 1.54
CA VAL A 14 21.17 2.07 2.83
C VAL A 14 22.33 1.57 3.71
N LYS A 15 22.55 0.25 3.80
CA LYS A 15 23.70 -0.31 4.55
C LYS A 15 25.05 0.17 4.00
N ARG A 16 25.17 0.35 2.69
CA ARG A 16 26.37 0.88 2.01
C ARG A 16 26.43 2.41 1.98
N ARG A 17 25.46 3.10 2.61
CA ARG A 17 25.34 4.57 2.61
C ARG A 17 25.17 5.15 1.19
N GLU A 18 24.50 4.40 0.32
CA GLU A 18 24.14 4.82 -1.04
C GLU A 18 22.71 5.37 -1.06
N ALA A 19 22.40 6.18 -2.08
CA ALA A 19 21.06 6.66 -2.37
C ALA A 19 20.05 5.51 -2.50
N TYR A 20 18.91 5.63 -1.82
CA TYR A 20 17.82 4.66 -1.86
C TYR A 20 16.49 5.40 -1.85
N ASP A 21 15.64 5.08 -2.83
CA ASP A 21 14.26 5.56 -2.87
C ASP A 21 13.33 4.48 -2.28
N PRO A 22 12.85 4.63 -1.03
CA PRO A 22 11.94 3.67 -0.43
C PRO A 22 10.55 3.66 -1.09
N VAL A 23 10.13 4.80 -1.67
CA VAL A 23 8.80 4.97 -2.26
C VAL A 23 8.75 4.23 -3.60
N GLU A 24 9.78 4.38 -4.43
CA GLU A 24 9.91 3.63 -5.67
C GLU A 24 9.94 2.12 -5.41
N ALA A 25 10.75 1.68 -4.44
CA ALA A 25 10.87 0.27 -4.08
C ALA A 25 9.55 -0.34 -3.59
N MET A 26 8.83 0.37 -2.71
CA MET A 26 7.51 -0.07 -2.22
C MET A 26 6.50 -0.16 -3.36
N ARG A 27 6.39 0.87 -4.21
CA ARG A 27 5.45 0.84 -5.35
C ARG A 27 5.80 -0.24 -6.37
N ALA A 28 7.07 -0.56 -6.56
CA ALA A 28 7.49 -1.68 -7.41
C ALA A 28 7.06 -3.04 -6.84
N MET A 29 7.23 -3.23 -5.53
CA MET A 29 6.77 -4.43 -4.83
C MET A 29 5.25 -4.58 -4.92
N GLU A 30 4.48 -3.53 -4.63
CA GLU A 30 3.02 -3.54 -4.69
C GLU A 30 2.50 -3.84 -6.11
N ARG A 31 3.12 -3.25 -7.13
CA ARG A 31 2.80 -3.54 -8.53
C ARG A 31 3.01 -5.02 -8.84
N TYR A 32 4.18 -5.55 -8.51
CA TYR A 32 4.48 -6.97 -8.74
C TYR A 32 3.49 -7.88 -8.00
N THR A 33 3.14 -7.55 -6.75
CA THR A 33 2.13 -8.28 -5.98
C THR A 33 0.81 -8.36 -6.73
N ARG A 34 0.32 -7.25 -7.31
CA ARG A 34 -0.92 -7.25 -8.11
C ARG A 34 -0.77 -8.00 -9.43
N GLU A 35 0.36 -7.84 -10.12
CA GLU A 35 0.65 -8.53 -11.40
C GLU A 35 0.61 -10.06 -11.28
N VAL A 36 1.00 -10.61 -10.12
CA VAL A 36 0.95 -12.06 -9.87
C VAL A 36 -0.38 -12.53 -9.24
N GLY A 37 -1.39 -11.66 -9.18
CA GLY A 37 -2.69 -11.96 -8.57
C GLY A 37 -2.65 -12.06 -7.04
N GLY A 38 -1.62 -11.48 -6.41
CA GLY A 38 -1.52 -11.34 -4.97
C GLY A 38 -2.16 -10.04 -4.46
N PHE A 39 -2.10 -9.86 -3.15
CA PHE A 39 -2.61 -8.67 -2.47
C PHE A 39 -1.71 -8.30 -1.30
N SER A 40 -1.61 -7.01 -1.00
CA SER A 40 -0.91 -6.52 0.19
C SER A 40 -1.75 -6.71 1.44
N PHE A 41 -1.11 -7.10 2.55
CA PHE A 41 -1.77 -7.12 3.85
C PHE A 41 -2.05 -5.71 4.36
N LEU A 42 -3.26 -5.49 4.84
CA LEU A 42 -3.80 -4.16 5.18
C LEU A 42 -3.50 -3.69 6.61
N TYR A 43 -2.43 -4.23 7.23
CA TYR A 43 -1.96 -3.76 8.55
C TYR A 43 -0.91 -2.64 8.43
N ALA A 44 -0.26 -2.51 7.27
CA ALA A 44 0.76 -1.53 6.99
C ALA A 44 0.27 -0.51 5.96
N ASP A 45 0.94 0.64 5.91
CA ASP A 45 0.68 1.65 4.89
C ASP A 45 0.92 1.07 3.49
N ILE A 46 -0.03 1.32 2.59
CA ILE A 46 0.12 1.04 1.16
C ILE A 46 0.51 2.32 0.43
N PHE A 47 1.34 2.22 -0.61
CA PHE A 47 1.77 3.37 -1.41
C PHE A 47 1.03 3.43 -2.75
N MET A 48 0.05 2.53 -2.93
CA MET A 48 -0.85 2.41 -4.08
C MET A 48 -1.81 3.60 -4.18
N THR A 49 -2.26 3.89 -5.40
CA THR A 49 -3.46 4.71 -5.60
C THR A 49 -4.71 3.93 -5.22
N ARG A 50 -5.85 4.63 -5.15
CA ARG A 50 -7.16 3.99 -4.91
C ARG A 50 -7.49 2.96 -5.99
N ASP A 51 -7.32 3.33 -7.25
CA ASP A 51 -7.58 2.43 -8.38
C ASP A 51 -6.69 1.18 -8.30
N GLU A 52 -5.39 1.34 -8.02
CA GLU A 52 -4.45 0.24 -7.83
C GLU A 52 -4.84 -0.65 -6.63
N PHE A 53 -5.39 -0.08 -5.57
CA PHE A 53 -5.86 -0.83 -4.40
C PHE A 53 -7.11 -1.66 -4.71
N GLU A 54 -8.05 -1.09 -5.47
CA GLU A 54 -9.32 -1.73 -5.84
C GLU A 54 -9.12 -2.90 -6.82
N GLU A 55 -7.96 -3.00 -7.48
CA GLU A 55 -7.56 -4.19 -8.26
C GLU A 55 -7.38 -5.44 -7.37
N MET A 56 -7.03 -5.28 -6.09
CA MET A 56 -6.73 -6.42 -5.20
C MET A 56 -7.98 -7.12 -4.66
N PHE A 57 -9.11 -6.42 -4.56
CA PHE A 57 -10.29 -6.90 -3.84
C PHE A 57 -11.59 -6.51 -4.54
N ASP A 58 -12.53 -7.46 -4.61
CA ASP A 58 -13.92 -7.13 -4.87
C ASP A 58 -14.55 -6.52 -3.60
N LEU A 59 -14.84 -5.21 -3.66
CA LEU A 59 -15.41 -4.46 -2.55
C LEU A 59 -16.94 -4.46 -2.51
N GLN A 60 -17.65 -5.17 -3.39
CA GLN A 60 -19.11 -5.11 -3.46
C GLN A 60 -19.79 -5.45 -2.13
N LEU A 61 -19.37 -6.55 -1.48
CA LEU A 61 -19.90 -6.96 -0.19
C LEU A 61 -19.49 -5.99 0.93
N TYR A 62 -18.28 -5.45 0.86
CA TYR A 62 -17.78 -4.46 1.81
C TYR A 62 -18.68 -3.21 1.80
N GLU A 63 -19.00 -2.69 0.61
CA GLU A 63 -19.89 -1.53 0.46
C GLU A 63 -21.32 -1.83 0.91
N GLU A 64 -21.86 -3.00 0.59
CA GLU A 64 -23.21 -3.40 1.01
C GLU A 64 -23.33 -3.41 2.54
N VAL A 65 -22.37 -4.02 3.23
CA VAL A 65 -22.35 -4.12 4.69
C VAL A 65 -22.16 -2.75 5.33
N ARG A 66 -21.30 -1.90 4.76
CA ARG A 66 -21.11 -0.52 5.25
C ARG A 66 -22.40 0.27 5.25
N ARG A 67 -23.17 0.22 4.15
CA ARG A 67 -24.48 0.86 4.07
C ARG A 67 -25.47 0.27 5.07
N ARG A 68 -25.58 -1.06 5.11
CA ARG A 68 -26.56 -1.78 5.94
C ARG A 68 -26.47 -1.39 7.42
N TYR A 69 -25.26 -1.19 7.92
CA TYR A 69 -25.02 -0.90 9.34
C TYR A 69 -24.65 0.56 9.62
N GLY A 70 -24.78 1.47 8.64
CA GLY A 70 -24.47 2.89 8.83
C GLY A 70 -23.00 3.16 9.14
N ALA A 71 -22.08 2.34 8.61
CA ALA A 71 -20.64 2.57 8.75
C ALA A 71 -20.15 3.74 7.89
N GLU A 72 -20.91 4.12 6.86
CA GLU A 72 -20.68 5.31 6.06
C GLU A 72 -20.78 6.56 6.95
N GLY A 73 -19.63 7.20 7.21
CA GLY A 73 -19.53 8.37 8.10
C GLY A 73 -19.17 8.04 9.55
N ALA A 74 -19.35 6.80 10.00
CA ALA A 74 -18.88 6.35 11.31
C ALA A 74 -17.41 5.89 11.28
N PHE A 75 -16.99 5.26 10.18
CA PHE A 75 -15.63 4.75 10.01
C PHE A 75 -15.05 5.13 8.63
N PRO A 76 -13.73 5.34 8.54
CA PRO A 76 -13.09 5.57 7.25
C PRO A 76 -13.35 4.41 6.29
N HIS A 77 -13.29 4.70 4.99
CA HIS A 77 -13.23 3.66 3.99
C HIS A 77 -11.93 2.87 4.14
N LEU A 78 -11.90 1.61 3.70
CA LEU A 78 -10.77 0.70 3.87
C LEU A 78 -9.49 1.29 3.28
N TYR A 79 -9.55 1.78 2.05
CA TYR A 79 -8.44 2.52 1.42
C TYR A 79 -7.99 3.73 2.25
N ASP A 80 -8.92 4.56 2.74
CA ASP A 80 -8.56 5.77 3.49
C ASP A 80 -7.91 5.47 4.84
N LYS A 81 -8.16 4.27 5.39
CA LYS A 81 -7.50 3.76 6.59
C LYS A 81 -6.04 3.35 6.35
N VAL A 82 -5.73 2.81 5.18
CA VAL A 82 -4.42 2.18 4.89
C VAL A 82 -3.51 3.01 3.99
N LYS A 83 -4.06 4.02 3.32
CA LYS A 83 -3.22 5.00 2.62
C LYS A 83 -2.45 5.83 3.66
N PRO A 84 -1.25 6.34 3.34
CA PRO A 84 -0.50 7.16 4.26
C PRO A 84 -1.23 8.49 4.49
N GLU A 85 -1.07 9.05 5.70
CA GLU A 85 -1.64 10.36 6.04
C GLU A 85 -0.90 11.52 5.36
N VAL A 86 0.35 11.28 4.95
CA VAL A 86 1.23 12.24 4.28
C VAL A 86 1.42 11.89 2.80
N ASP A 87 1.79 12.87 1.99
CA ASP A 87 2.14 12.63 0.59
C ASP A 87 3.54 11.99 0.49
N VAL A 88 3.59 10.67 0.67
CA VAL A 88 4.83 9.89 0.56
C VAL A 88 5.47 10.00 -0.81
N ILE A 89 4.70 10.29 -1.87
CA ILE A 89 5.21 10.44 -3.23
C ILE A 89 5.97 11.75 -3.38
N ALA A 90 5.41 12.86 -2.86
CA ALA A 90 6.08 14.15 -2.81
C ALA A 90 7.34 14.09 -1.94
N ILE A 91 7.24 13.46 -0.76
CA ILE A 91 8.39 13.24 0.14
C ILE A 91 9.47 12.42 -0.57
N GLY A 92 9.11 11.31 -1.21
CA GLY A 92 10.03 10.48 -2.01
C GLY A 92 10.75 11.32 -3.05
N LYS A 93 10.02 12.07 -3.87
CA LYS A 93 10.61 12.95 -4.91
C LYS A 93 11.54 14.03 -4.33
N GLN A 94 11.24 14.55 -3.14
CA GLN A 94 12.05 15.59 -2.49
C GLN A 94 13.36 15.03 -1.91
N TYR A 95 13.31 13.85 -1.28
CA TYR A 95 14.42 13.31 -0.49
C TYR A 95 15.15 12.14 -1.14
N ALA A 96 14.57 11.49 -2.16
CA ALA A 96 15.28 10.52 -2.99
C ALA A 96 16.30 11.27 -3.84
N THR A 97 17.44 11.55 -3.21
CA THR A 97 18.60 12.13 -3.89
C THR A 97 19.13 11.09 -4.87
N LYS A 98 19.34 11.49 -6.13
CA LYS A 98 20.04 10.66 -7.13
C LYS A 98 21.53 10.55 -6.80
#